data_AF-A0AAX3KQG9-F1
#
_entry.id   AF-A0AAX3KQG9-F1
#
_cell.length_a   1.000
_cell.length_b   1.000
_cell.length_c   1.000
_cell.angle_alpha   90.00
_cell.angle_beta   90.00
_cell.angle_gamma   90.00
#
_symmetry.space_group_name_H-M   'P 1'
#
loop_
_entity.id
_entity.type
_entity.pdbx_description
1 polymer ?
#
loop_
_entity_poly.entity_id
_entity_poly.type
_entity_poly.pdbx_seq_one_letter_code
_entity_poly.pdbx_strand_id
1 'polypeptide(L)'
;MQYHAPSKQFTVSLDGLQGSASALRHAIKMIRKTAGFPLEGGERPLKMSDACHAEQSILDAARILGIDLGATRAGQLDVRGAE
;
A
#
# COMPACT_ATOMS: atom_id res chain seq x y z
N MET A 1 -16.03 8.52 -4.01
CA MET A 1 -16.83 7.60 -4.86
C MET A 1 -18.01 8.36 -5.41
N GLN A 2 -18.44 8.03 -6.61
CA GLN A 2 -19.63 8.59 -7.26
C GLN A 2 -20.52 7.44 -7.70
N TYR A 3 -21.84 7.64 -7.72
CA TYR A 3 -22.76 6.65 -8.23
C TYR A 3 -22.96 6.86 -9.74
N HIS A 4 -22.61 5.87 -10.55
CA HIS A 4 -22.85 5.90 -11.98
C HIS A 4 -24.22 5.30 -12.28
N ALA A 5 -25.23 6.18 -12.42
CA ALA A 5 -26.62 5.79 -12.58
C ALA A 5 -26.89 4.81 -13.74
N PRO A 6 -26.26 4.94 -14.94
CA PRO A 6 -26.52 4.01 -16.04
C PRO A 6 -26.07 2.56 -15.76
N SER A 7 -24.89 2.37 -15.15
CA SER A 7 -24.38 1.01 -14.86
C SER A 7 -24.77 0.51 -13.47
N LYS A 8 -25.39 1.35 -12.63
CA LYS A 8 -25.72 1.07 -11.22
C LYS A 8 -24.51 0.66 -10.38
N GLN A 9 -23.33 1.18 -10.70
CA GLN A 9 -22.08 0.88 -10.00
C GLN A 9 -21.53 2.13 -9.31
N PHE A 10 -20.71 1.93 -8.29
CA PHE A 10 -19.87 2.99 -7.74
C PHE A 10 -18.62 3.15 -8.60
N THR A 11 -18.31 4.38 -8.98
CA THR A 11 -17.06 4.74 -9.64
C THR A 11 -16.14 5.47 -8.66
N VAL A 12 -14.84 5.26 -8.85
CA VAL A 12 -13.79 6.06 -8.22
C VAL A 12 -13.08 6.82 -9.33
N SER A 13 -12.76 8.09 -9.11
CA SER A 13 -11.94 8.84 -10.06
C SER A 13 -10.53 8.25 -10.08
N LEU A 14 -9.87 8.35 -11.24
CA LEU A 14 -8.47 7.94 -11.36
C LEU A 14 -7.58 8.68 -10.36
N ASP A 15 -7.76 9.99 -10.22
CA ASP A 15 -7.01 10.81 -9.25
C ASP A 15 -7.22 10.34 -7.81
N GLY A 16 -8.45 9.94 -7.46
CA GLY A 16 -8.76 9.42 -6.13
C GLY A 16 -8.08 8.07 -5.88
N LEU A 17 -8.01 7.22 -6.90
CA LEU A 17 -7.32 5.93 -6.83
C LEU A 17 -5.80 6.11 -6.72
N GLN A 18 -5.23 7.01 -7.53
CA GLN A 18 -3.81 7.37 -7.50
C GLN A 18 -3.42 7.98 -6.15
N GLY A 19 -4.21 8.94 -5.64
CA GLY A 19 -4.00 9.54 -4.33
C GLY A 19 -4.08 8.51 -3.20
N SER A 20 -5.03 7.57 -3.27
CA SER A 20 -5.13 6.48 -2.30
C SER A 20 -3.91 5.56 -2.34
N ALA A 21 -3.47 5.15 -3.53
CA ALA A 21 -2.27 4.33 -3.69
C ALA A 21 -1.01 5.05 -3.16
N SER A 22 -0.88 6.35 -3.42
CA SER A 22 0.22 7.16 -2.88
C SER A 22 0.20 7.21 -1.35
N ALA A 23 -0.97 7.47 -0.75
CA ALA A 23 -1.13 7.51 0.70
C ALA A 23 -0.79 6.15 1.36
N LEU A 24 -1.18 5.04 0.74
CA LEU A 24 -0.84 3.69 1.22
C LEU A 24 0.67 3.43 1.16
N ARG A 25 1.32 3.82 0.05
CA ARG A 25 2.79 3.72 -0.09
C ARG A 25 3.51 4.61 0.95
N HIS A 26 2.99 5.80 1.21
CA HIS A 26 3.52 6.71 2.23
C HIS A 26 3.38 6.12 3.64
N ALA A 27 2.23 5.52 3.97
CA ALA A 27 2.04 4.87 5.26
C ALA A 27 3.06 3.74 5.49
N ILE A 28 3.33 2.91 4.46
CA ILE A 28 4.39 1.89 4.53
C ILE A 28 5.76 2.52 4.74
N LYS A 29 6.10 3.60 4.03
CA LYS A 29 7.35 4.36 4.24
C LYS A 29 7.51 4.80 5.69
N MET A 30 6.45 5.33 6.31
CA MET A 30 6.49 5.79 7.70
C MET A 30 6.64 4.64 8.71
N ILE A 31 5.97 3.50 8.48
CA ILE A 31 6.16 2.29 9.28
C ILE A 31 7.62 1.85 9.24
N ARG A 32 8.20 1.75 8.04
CA ARG A 32 9.60 1.34 7.88
C ARG A 32 10.59 2.31 8.51
N LYS A 33 10.41 3.62 8.30
CA LYS A 33 11.24 4.65 8.96
C LYS A 33 11.20 4.52 10.48
N THR A 34 10.02 4.34 11.06
CA THR A 34 9.84 4.24 12.51
C THR A 34 10.45 2.97 13.08
N ALA A 35 10.42 1.87 12.32
CA ALA A 35 11.01 0.58 12.70
C ALA A 35 12.51 0.45 12.38
N GLY A 36 13.12 1.47 11.75
CA GLY A 36 14.52 1.41 11.30
C GLY A 36 14.77 0.43 10.16
N PHE A 37 13.75 0.17 9.32
CA PHE A 37 13.84 -0.76 8.19
C PHE A 37 14.26 -0.08 6.88
N PRO A 38 14.91 -0.83 5.97
CA PRO A 38 15.26 -0.34 4.64
C PRO A 38 14.04 0.13 3.84
N LEU A 39 14.18 1.25 3.13
CA LEU A 39 13.08 1.81 2.32
C LEU A 39 13.10 1.25 0.89
N GLU A 40 14.26 0.79 0.45
CA GLU A 40 14.40 -0.04 -0.73
C GLU A 40 13.58 -1.32 -0.60
N GLY A 41 13.03 -1.78 -1.72
CA GLY A 41 12.43 -3.10 -1.79
C GLY A 41 13.50 -4.17 -1.68
N GLY A 42 13.19 -5.28 -1.01
CA GLY A 42 14.11 -6.39 -0.84
C GLY A 42 13.42 -7.68 -0.46
N GLU A 43 14.17 -8.62 0.12
CA GLU A 43 13.59 -9.84 0.63
C GLU A 43 12.76 -9.60 1.88
N ARG A 44 11.70 -10.39 2.03
CA ARG A 44 10.87 -10.37 3.23
C ARG A 44 11.71 -10.82 4.44
N PRO A 45 11.64 -10.13 5.58
CA PRO A 45 12.28 -10.57 6.80
C PRO A 45 11.83 -11.98 7.22
N LEU A 46 12.79 -12.85 7.60
CA LEU A 46 12.50 -14.21 8.07
C LEU A 46 11.66 -14.21 9.36
N LYS A 47 11.93 -13.27 10.27
CA LYS A 47 11.13 -13.03 11.47
C LYS A 47 10.32 -11.76 11.28
N MET A 48 9.00 -11.88 11.26
CA MET A 48 8.12 -10.73 11.17
C MET A 48 8.04 -10.01 12.51
N SER A 49 8.37 -8.72 12.51
CA SER A 49 8.07 -7.80 13.61
C SER A 49 6.66 -7.22 13.44
N ASP A 50 6.18 -6.50 14.45
CA ASP A 50 4.90 -5.78 14.39
C ASP A 50 4.85 -4.80 13.21
N ALA A 51 5.98 -4.16 12.88
CA ALA A 51 6.09 -3.30 11.70
C ALA A 51 5.92 -4.09 10.39
N CYS A 52 6.44 -5.32 10.31
CA CYS A 52 6.21 -6.20 9.16
C CYS A 52 4.73 -6.57 9.04
N HIS A 53 4.06 -6.83 10.15
CA HIS A 53 2.63 -7.16 10.17
C HIS A 53 1.75 -5.95 9.79
N ALA A 54 2.12 -4.75 10.24
CA ALA A 54 1.46 -3.52 9.86
C ALA A 54 1.60 -3.25 8.35
N GLU A 55 2.80 -3.37 7.80
CA GLU A 55 3.03 -3.26 6.35
C GLU A 55 2.23 -4.31 5.57
N GLN A 56 2.27 -5.58 6.01
CA GLN A 56 1.52 -6.65 5.36
C GLN A 56 0.01 -6.37 5.36
N SER A 57 -0.53 -5.83 6.46
CA SER A 57 -1.94 -5.49 6.57
C SER A 57 -2.36 -4.39 5.58
N ILE A 58 -1.48 -3.41 5.31
CA ILE A 58 -1.72 -2.38 4.29
C ILE A 58 -1.72 -2.99 2.88
N LEU A 59 -0.76 -3.87 2.58
CA LEU A 59 -0.70 -4.56 1.29
C LEU A 59 -1.94 -5.43 1.06
N ASP A 60 -2.40 -6.15 2.09
CA ASP A 60 -3.61 -6.95 2.03
C ASP A 60 -4.87 -6.10 1.87
N ALA A 61 -4.98 -4.98 2.58
CA ALA A 61 -6.09 -4.04 2.40
C ALA A 61 -6.12 -3.47 0.97
N ALA A 62 -4.96 -3.08 0.43
CA ALA A 62 -4.87 -2.60 -0.95
C ALA A 62 -5.32 -3.66 -1.95
N ARG A 63 -4.87 -4.91 -1.79
CA ARG A 63 -5.27 -6.05 -2.63
C ARG A 63 -6.78 -6.32 -2.56
N ILE A 64 -7.38 -6.26 -1.38
CA ILE A 64 -8.83 -6.42 -1.20
C ILE A 64 -9.60 -5.32 -1.94
N LEU A 65 -9.05 -4.10 -1.96
CA LEU A 65 -9.60 -2.97 -2.70
C LEU A 65 -9.29 -3.00 -4.21
N GLY A 66 -8.55 -4.00 -4.69
CA GLY A 66 -8.13 -4.11 -6.09
C GLY A 66 -7.03 -3.12 -6.49
N ILE A 67 -6.28 -2.58 -5.52
CA ILE A 67 -5.17 -1.67 -5.75
C ILE A 67 -3.87 -2.47 -5.75
N ASP A 68 -3.19 -2.52 -6.90
CA ASP A 68 -1.83 -3.05 -6.98
C ASP A 68 -0.81 -1.97 -6.57
N LEU A 69 -0.13 -2.18 -5.44
CA LEU A 69 0.91 -1.28 -4.95
C LEU A 69 2.30 -1.60 -5.52
N GLY A 70 2.46 -2.72 -6.24
CA GLY A 70 3.72 -3.21 -6.81
C GLY A 70 4.44 -4.28 -5.97
N ALA A 71 3.82 -4.77 -4.90
CA ALA A 71 4.33 -5.86 -4.07
C ALA A 71 3.19 -6.58 -3.34
N THR A 72 3.40 -7.86 -3.01
CA THR A 72 2.40 -8.67 -2.28
C THR A 72 2.83 -9.05 -0.86
N ARG A 73 4.10 -8.82 -0.51
CA ARG A 73 4.67 -9.18 0.79
C ARG A 73 5.41 -8.02 1.41
N ALA A 74 5.35 -7.94 2.73
CA ALA A 74 6.12 -6.97 3.51
C ALA A 74 7.63 -7.06 3.21
N GLY A 75 8.28 -5.91 3.12
CA GLY A 75 9.70 -5.76 2.78
C GLY A 75 9.99 -5.66 1.27
N GLN A 76 9.11 -6.18 0.41
CA GLN A 76 9.36 -6.22 -1.04
C GLN A 76 9.11 -4.91 -1.76
N LEU A 77 8.24 -4.06 -1.21
CA LEU A 77 7.87 -2.81 -1.84
C LEU A 77 9.00 -1.77 -1.74
N ASP A 78 9.38 -1.12 -2.85
CA ASP A 78 10.22 0.08 -2.81
C ASP A 78 9.36 1.32 -2.52
N VAL A 79 9.64 1.97 -1.40
CA VAL A 79 8.89 3.14 -0.89
C VAL A 79 9.76 4.39 -0.78
N ARG A 80 10.95 4.43 -1.39
CA ARG A 80 11.83 5.62 -1.34
C ARG A 80 11.13 6.86 -1.90
N GLY A 81 10.53 6.71 -3.07
CA GLY A 81 9.78 7.75 -3.78
C GLY A 81 8.32 7.93 -3.36
N ALA A 82 7.88 7.30 -2.26
CA ALA A 82 6.54 7.56 -1.74
C ALA A 82 6.52 8.93 -1.04
N GLU A 83 5.70 9.85 -1.56
CA GLU A 83 5.51 11.20 -1.00
C GLU A 83 4.35 11.28 -0.03
#